data_AF-A0A932MRA9-F1
#
_entry.id   AF-A0A932MRA9-F1
#
_cell.length_a   1.000
_cell.length_b   1.000
_cell.length_c   1.000
_cell.angle_alpha   90.00
_cell.angle_beta   90.00
_cell.angle_gamma   90.00
#
_symmetry.space_group_name_H-M   'P 1'
#
loop_
_entity.id
_entity.type
_entity.pdbx_description
1 polymer ?
#
loop_
_entity_poly.entity_id
_entity_poly.type
_entity_poly.pdbx_seq_one_letter_code
_entity_poly.pdbx_strand_id
1 'polypeptide(L)'
;AVLRENKQGQVYGITFIDYRTKAVFNGSDIGKPYSIAGIRGTLDSGQQGRGKALKPASETSKSKNFSKSPEPSPATEAHPNQDGLFKELLEPEKNLSRVPSELLKKKKKKRNPNPK
;
A
#
# COMPACT_ATOMS: atom_id res chain seq x y z
N ALA A 1 1.18 6.81 -9.54
CA ALA A 1 -0.02 7.64 -9.25
C ALA A 1 0.41 8.84 -8.42
N VAL A 2 -0.34 9.94 -8.47
CA VAL A 2 -0.09 11.16 -7.70
C VAL A 2 -1.21 11.31 -6.66
N LEU A 3 -0.83 11.49 -5.39
CA LEU A 3 -1.75 11.70 -4.28
C LEU A 3 -1.88 13.19 -3.97
N ARG A 4 -3.08 13.60 -3.58
CA ARG A 4 -3.39 14.97 -3.18
C ARG A 4 -3.87 14.96 -1.73
N GLU A 5 -3.19 15.73 -0.89
CA GLU A 5 -3.37 15.73 0.57
C GLU A 5 -3.70 17.13 1.07
N ASN A 6 -4.49 17.20 2.15
CA ASN A 6 -4.73 18.45 2.87
C ASN A 6 -3.62 18.70 3.93
N LYS A 7 -3.71 19.82 4.64
CA LYS A 7 -2.76 20.19 5.69
C LYS A 7 -2.75 19.20 6.87
N GLN A 8 -3.83 18.44 7.05
CA GLN A 8 -3.99 17.41 8.07
C GLN A 8 -3.45 16.04 7.62
N GLY A 9 -2.87 15.93 6.42
CA GLY A 9 -2.36 14.68 5.87
C GLY A 9 -3.44 13.72 5.37
N GLN A 10 -4.70 14.17 5.25
CA GLN A 10 -5.76 13.34 4.67
C GLN A 10 -5.72 13.44 3.15
N VAL A 11 -5.58 12.29 2.50
CA VAL A 11 -5.67 12.16 1.05
C VAL A 11 -7.11 12.44 0.61
N TYR A 12 -7.31 13.43 -0.25
CA TYR A 12 -8.62 13.79 -0.80
C TYR A 12 -8.75 13.45 -2.29
N GLY A 13 -7.64 13.27 -3.00
CA GLY A 13 -7.65 12.95 -4.43
C GLY A 13 -6.50 12.02 -4.83
N ILE A 14 -6.75 11.22 -5.86
CA ILE A 14 -5.74 10.41 -6.54
C ILE A 14 -5.83 10.63 -8.04
N THR A 15 -4.67 10.67 -8.69
CA THR A 15 -4.54 10.81 -10.13
C THR A 15 -3.62 9.73 -10.67
N PHE A 16 -4.07 9.05 -11.73
CA PHE A 16 -3.33 8.03 -12.42
C PHE A 16 -2.73 8.61 -13.70
N ILE A 17 -1.46 8.30 -13.95
CA ILE A 17 -0.71 8.76 -15.11
C ILE A 17 -0.33 7.52 -15.90
N ASP A 18 -0.78 7.44 -17.15
CA ASP A 18 -0.32 6.43 -18.08
C ASP A 18 0.83 6.99 -18.94
N TYR A 19 2.03 6.47 -18.73
CA TYR A 19 3.21 6.90 -19.49
C TYR A 19 3.23 6.40 -20.93
N ARG A 20 2.42 5.39 -21.29
CA ARG A 20 2.33 4.86 -22.67
C ARG A 20 1.49 5.78 -23.54
N THR A 21 0.29 6.09 -23.08
CA THR A 21 -0.65 6.97 -23.82
C THR A 21 -0.48 8.46 -23.50
N LYS A 22 0.34 8.81 -22.51
CA LYS A 22 0.50 10.18 -21.98
C LYS A 22 -0.81 10.78 -21.46
N ALA A 23 -1.76 9.93 -21.07
CA ALA A 23 -3.03 10.34 -20.50
C ALA A 23 -2.97 10.45 -18.98
N VAL A 24 -3.83 11.32 -18.44
CA VAL A 24 -3.99 11.56 -17.00
C VAL A 24 -5.45 11.37 -16.65
N PHE A 25 -5.72 10.54 -15.65
CA PHE A 25 -7.08 10.21 -15.21
C PHE A 25 -7.23 10.51 -13.73
N ASN A 26 -8.34 11.13 -13.31
CA ASN A 26 -8.67 11.11 -11.89
C ASN A 26 -9.11 9.69 -11.51
N GLY A 27 -8.93 9.33 -10.24
CA GLY A 27 -9.38 8.02 -9.76
C GLY A 27 -10.88 7.79 -9.97
N SER A 28 -11.70 8.84 -9.85
CA SER A 28 -13.13 8.79 -10.14
C SER A 28 -13.45 8.48 -11.60
N ASP A 29 -12.62 8.93 -12.52
CA ASP A 29 -12.86 8.82 -13.97
C ASP A 29 -12.62 7.38 -14.44
N ILE A 30 -11.71 6.66 -13.77
CA ILE A 30 -11.50 5.23 -13.97
C ILE A 30 -12.64 4.42 -13.33
N GLY A 31 -13.15 4.90 -12.19
CA GLY A 31 -14.36 4.39 -11.56
C GLY A 31 -14.34 4.45 -10.04
N LYS A 32 -15.49 4.15 -9.43
CA LYS A 32 -15.67 4.14 -7.97
C LYS A 32 -14.58 3.39 -7.18
N PRO A 33 -14.15 2.16 -7.55
CA PRO A 33 -13.11 1.45 -6.78
C PRO A 33 -11.72 2.13 -6.84
N TYR A 34 -11.47 2.96 -7.86
CA TYR A 34 -10.20 3.69 -8.02
C TYR A 34 -10.24 5.11 -7.44
N SER A 35 -11.41 5.56 -6.99
CA SER A 35 -11.54 6.80 -6.23
C SER A 35 -10.97 6.65 -4.81
N ILE A 36 -10.60 7.76 -4.17
CA ILE A 36 -10.13 7.77 -2.78
C ILE A 36 -11.16 7.12 -1.84
N ALA A 37 -12.45 7.42 -2.03
CA ALA A 37 -13.52 6.84 -1.22
C ALA A 37 -13.62 5.33 -1.41
N GLY A 38 -13.46 4.84 -2.64
CA GLY A 38 -13.45 3.40 -2.95
C GLY A 38 -12.27 2.69 -2.31
N ILE A 39 -11.06 3.21 -2.51
CA ILE A 39 -9.82 2.65 -1.93
C ILE A 39 -9.92 2.62 -0.41
N ARG A 40 -10.35 3.72 0.21
CA ARG A 40 -10.53 3.79 1.66
C ARG A 40 -11.57 2.79 2.14
N GLY A 41 -12.72 2.69 1.48
CA GLY A 41 -13.74 1.70 1.80
C GLY A 41 -13.20 0.26 1.72
N THR A 42 -12.34 -0.06 0.75
CA THR A 42 -11.71 -1.40 0.65
C THR A 42 -10.67 -1.67 1.73
N LEU A 43 -9.97 -0.63 2.20
CA LEU A 43 -8.98 -0.75 3.26
C LEU A 43 -9.67 -0.89 4.63
N ASP A 44 -10.68 -0.05 4.88
CA ASP A 44 -11.46 -0.02 6.13
C ASP A 44 -12.32 -1.28 6.29
N SER A 45 -12.77 -1.90 5.19
CA SER A 45 -13.55 -3.15 5.22
C SER A 45 -12.72 -4.43 5.33
N GLY A 46 -11.39 -4.31 5.44
CA GLY A 46 -10.49 -5.37 5.88
C GLY A 46 -10.63 -6.72 5.19
N GLN A 47 -9.88 -6.96 4.11
CA GLN A 47 -9.47 -8.32 3.66
C GLN A 47 -10.58 -9.36 3.40
N GLN A 48 -11.87 -8.99 3.38
CA GLN A 48 -12.99 -9.91 3.15
C GLN A 48 -13.52 -9.71 1.72
N GLY A 49 -13.15 -10.64 0.83
CA GLY A 49 -13.84 -10.81 -0.46
C GLY A 49 -13.03 -10.36 -1.66
N ARG A 50 -11.98 -11.11 -1.97
CA ARG A 50 -11.45 -11.28 -3.32
C ARG A 50 -12.62 -11.61 -4.26
N GLY A 51 -13.07 -10.63 -5.05
CA GLY A 51 -14.03 -10.82 -6.15
C GLY A 51 -15.48 -10.41 -5.85
N LYS A 52 -15.77 -9.11 -5.87
CA LYS A 52 -17.03 -8.67 -6.50
C LYS A 52 -16.70 -8.19 -7.91
N ALA A 53 -16.90 -9.10 -8.86
CA ALA A 53 -16.84 -8.80 -10.28
C ALA A 53 -17.68 -7.56 -10.58
N LEU A 54 -17.07 -6.65 -11.34
CA LEU A 54 -17.71 -5.47 -11.91
C LEU A 54 -18.97 -5.91 -12.66
N LYS A 55 -20.15 -5.61 -12.10
CA LYS A 55 -21.38 -5.63 -12.89
C LYS A 55 -21.39 -4.34 -13.74
N PRO A 56 -21.71 -4.43 -15.04
CA PRO A 56 -21.77 -3.26 -15.91
C PRO A 56 -22.86 -2.30 -15.41
N ALA A 57 -22.59 -1.02 -15.65
CA ALA A 57 -23.27 0.13 -15.10
C ALA A 57 -24.81 0.10 -15.26
N SER A 58 -25.50 0.51 -14.19
CA SER A 58 -26.81 1.13 -14.29
C SER A 58 -26.82 2.41 -13.44
N GLU A 59 -27.46 3.41 -13.99
CA GLU A 59 -27.42 4.83 -13.67
C GLU A 59 -27.93 5.19 -12.27
N THR A 60 -27.37 6.30 -11.76
CA THR A 60 -28.00 7.34 -10.95
C THR A 60 -29.24 6.97 -10.10
N SER A 61 -29.06 6.94 -8.77
CA SER A 61 -30.10 7.40 -7.83
C SER A 61 -29.56 7.60 -6.40
N LYS A 62 -29.54 8.88 -5.99
CA LYS A 62 -30.02 9.46 -4.71
C LYS A 62 -29.79 8.71 -3.37
N SER A 63 -29.27 9.50 -2.42
CA SER A 63 -29.82 9.74 -1.06
C SER A 63 -29.06 9.18 0.16
N LYS A 64 -28.46 10.15 0.88
CA LYS A 64 -28.52 10.46 2.33
C LYS A 64 -28.25 9.38 3.39
N ASN A 65 -27.28 9.74 4.24
CA ASN A 65 -27.26 9.70 5.71
C ASN A 65 -27.52 8.38 6.43
N PHE A 66 -26.52 7.89 7.16
CA PHE A 66 -26.73 7.40 8.53
C PHE A 66 -25.53 7.74 9.41
N SER A 67 -25.81 8.56 10.42
CA SER A 67 -24.99 8.84 11.59
C SER A 67 -25.31 7.82 12.68
N LYS A 68 -24.28 7.26 13.33
CA LYS A 68 -24.14 7.10 14.80
C LYS A 68 -22.98 6.19 15.16
N SER A 69 -22.06 6.70 15.99
CA SER A 69 -21.36 5.90 17.01
C SER A 69 -22.33 5.63 18.18
N PRO A 70 -22.00 4.68 19.08
CA PRO A 70 -21.28 5.09 20.30
C PRO A 70 -20.27 4.05 20.86
N GLU A 71 -19.09 4.55 21.27
CA GLU A 71 -18.42 4.41 22.60
C GLU A 71 -18.17 3.01 23.24
N PRO A 72 -17.25 2.88 24.24
CA PRO A 72 -16.20 1.88 24.31
C PRO A 72 -16.31 0.98 25.56
N SER A 73 -15.46 -0.06 25.65
CA SER A 73 -15.21 -0.76 26.92
C SER A 73 -13.83 -1.46 26.92
N PRO A 74 -13.25 -1.77 28.10
CA PRO A 74 -11.83 -1.55 28.38
C PRO A 74 -10.97 -2.83 28.53
N ALA A 75 -9.66 -2.56 28.66
CA ALA A 75 -8.61 -3.38 29.30
C ALA A 75 -8.11 -4.65 28.58
N THR A 76 -6.84 -4.63 28.17
CA THR A 76 -5.79 -5.50 28.73
C THR A 76 -4.43 -4.92 28.33
N GLU A 77 -3.69 -4.47 29.34
CA GLU A 77 -2.29 -4.10 29.23
C GLU A 77 -1.44 -5.34 28.97
N ALA A 78 -0.86 -5.41 27.78
CA ALA A 78 0.33 -6.20 27.53
C ALA A 78 1.21 -5.33 26.65
N HIS A 79 2.24 -4.71 27.23
CA HIS A 79 3.29 -4.04 26.47
C HIS A 79 4.32 -5.10 26.06
N PRO A 80 4.29 -5.66 24.83
CA PRO A 80 5.48 -6.30 24.29
C PRO A 80 6.50 -5.19 24.04
N ASN A 81 7.69 -5.34 24.60
CA ASN A 81 8.81 -4.41 24.41
C ASN A 81 8.94 -4.02 22.93
N GLN A 82 8.59 -2.76 22.61
CA GLN A 82 8.58 -2.26 21.24
C GLN A 82 9.98 -2.34 20.60
N ASP A 83 11.03 -2.32 21.42
CA ASP A 83 12.42 -2.38 20.98
C ASP A 83 12.74 -3.64 20.15
N GLY A 84 12.10 -4.77 20.46
CA GLY A 84 12.28 -6.02 19.70
C GLY A 84 11.61 -5.96 18.32
N LEU A 85 10.38 -5.43 18.27
CA LEU A 85 9.60 -5.29 17.05
C LEU A 85 10.21 -4.26 16.10
N PHE A 86 10.68 -3.13 16.63
CA PHE A 86 11.36 -2.12 15.82
C PHE A 86 12.67 -2.64 15.24
N LYS A 87 13.41 -3.44 16.00
CA LYS A 87 14.64 -4.07 15.51
C LYS A 87 14.36 -5.05 14.36
N GLU A 88 13.35 -5.89 14.50
CA GLU A 88 12.93 -6.82 13.44
C GLU A 88 12.40 -6.08 12.20
N LEU A 89 11.70 -4.96 12.38
CA LEU A 89 11.16 -4.16 11.27
C LEU A 89 12.21 -3.30 10.56
N LEU A 90 13.25 -2.84 11.29
CA LEU A 90 14.36 -2.07 10.73
C LEU A 90 15.45 -2.95 10.11
N GLU A 91 15.41 -4.27 10.33
CA GLU A 91 16.38 -5.18 9.73
C GLU A 91 16.15 -5.30 8.22
N PRO A 92 17.15 -4.95 7.38
CA PRO A 92 17.00 -5.02 5.94
C PRO A 92 16.93 -6.48 5.49
N GLU A 93 15.78 -6.87 4.91
CA GLU A 93 15.58 -8.19 4.33
C GLU A 93 16.57 -8.39 3.16
N LYS A 94 17.54 -9.29 3.32
CA LYS A 94 18.61 -9.54 2.34
C LYS A 94 18.12 -10.43 1.19
N ASN A 95 17.07 -10.01 0.48
CA ASN A 95 16.62 -10.66 -0.74
C ASN A 95 17.50 -10.26 -1.93
N LEU A 96 18.51 -11.08 -2.20
CA LEU A 96 19.42 -10.90 -3.34
C LEU A 96 18.75 -11.16 -4.69
N SER A 97 17.50 -11.65 -4.75
CA SER A 97 16.80 -11.90 -6.01
C SER A 97 16.37 -10.61 -6.72
N ARG A 98 16.24 -9.49 -6.00
CA ARG A 98 15.79 -8.21 -6.55
C ARG A 98 16.92 -7.31 -7.07
N VAL A 99 18.18 -7.71 -6.88
CA VAL A 99 19.35 -6.92 -7.27
C VAL A 99 19.97 -7.53 -8.54
N PRO A 100 20.05 -6.77 -9.65
CA PRO A 100 20.74 -7.22 -10.86
C PRO A 100 22.17 -7.68 -10.57
N SER A 101 22.60 -8.76 -11.22
CA SER A 101 23.87 -9.45 -10.96
C SER A 101 25.10 -8.56 -11.15
N GLU A 102 24.95 -7.51 -11.95
CA GLU A 102 25.95 -6.50 -12.30
C GLU A 102 26.31 -5.61 -11.11
N LEU A 103 25.37 -5.41 -10.17
CA LEU A 103 25.56 -4.59 -8.97
C LEU A 103 26.11 -5.39 -7.79
N LEU A 104 26.17 -6.73 -7.90
CA LEU A 104 26.71 -7.58 -6.85
C LEU A 104 28.24 -7.57 -6.88
N LYS A 105 28.86 -7.20 -5.76
CA LYS A 105 30.32 -7.22 -5.62
C LYS A 105 30.84 -8.66 -5.78
N LYS A 106 31.57 -8.93 -6.85
CA LYS A 106 32.21 -10.22 -7.09
C LYS A 106 33.25 -10.48 -6.00
N LYS A 107 33.06 -11.53 -5.19
CA LYS A 107 34.06 -11.98 -4.22
C LYS A 107 35.33 -12.40 -4.95
N LYS A 108 36.44 -11.69 -4.72
CA LYS A 108 37.75 -12.07 -5.26
C LYS A 108 38.20 -13.38 -4.58
N LYS A 109 38.39 -14.43 -5.38
CA LYS A 109 38.94 -15.71 -4.91
C LYS A 109 40.41 -15.49 -4.53
N LYS A 110 40.77 -15.69 -3.26
CA LYS A 110 42.17 -15.69 -2.82
C LYS A 110 42.89 -16.85 -3.52
N ARG A 111 43.95 -16.55 -4.27
CA ARG A 111 44.86 -17.58 -4.80
C ARG A 111 45.88 -17.86 -3.70
N ASN A 112 45.90 -19.08 -3.19
CA ASN A 112 46.96 -19.51 -2.29
C ASN A 112 48.23 -19.74 -3.13
N PRO A 113 49.40 -19.22 -2.70
CA PRO A 113 50.65 -19.53 -3.37
C PRO A 113 50.98 -21.01 -3.17
N ASN A 114 51.38 -21.69 -4.25
CA ASN A 114 51.84 -23.08 -4.18
C ASN A 114 53.11 -23.19 -3.33
N PRO A 115 53.27 -24.25 -2.53
CA PRO A 115 54.56 -24.56 -1.91
C PRO A 115 55.57 -24.97 -3.00
N LYS A 116 56.83 -24.58 -2.79
CA LYS A 116 57.99 -24.86 -3.66
C LYS A 116 58.41 -26.32 -3.60
#